data_AF-A0A520BWB0-F1
#
_entry.id   AF-A0A520BWB0-F1
#
_cell.length_a   1.000
_cell.length_b   1.000
_cell.length_c   1.000
_cell.angle_alpha   90.00
_cell.angle_beta   90.00
_cell.angle_gamma   90.00
#
_symmetry.space_group_name_H-M   'P 1'
#
loop_
_entity.id
_entity.type
_entity.pdbx_description
1 polymer ?
#
loop_
_entity_poly.entity_id
_entity_poly.type
_entity_poly.pdbx_seq_one_letter_code
_entity_poly.pdbx_strand_id
1 'polypeptide(L)'
;MTLTAPRPLTAPPAPAGRAAGTRGLPPLAWVGLLGVAALLGGCGGGGGGGSTPTPPAPTPKGPLTVSVDNVVAGSNLSVKINLAAGATGPVDISYSTVATGTVTGDATGGDRCNSVGVDYITATGATASVPAGATSVTVPIVTCANASFEPNERLDITTTYDGRTTTNRVVIINNFAGGLNDTGVTQCLNSANALVACSTTDIAGQDGAAGRDASALTNDAADGRVGFSFATAGGACVQDQVTGLYWDSVSATANTLAAAQVLATAANAANRCGRSDWRLPTPAELASLVDAGLSSGARIDPKLGTTAAVSSWTGTAYAGDPTANWVVDFGSGALAFEAATNPLGKTFATRLVAGTAAADADCTSTTTPRYTDHGNGTVSDLRTGLMWMQCVDGLSGATCGTGTATTHASFSAALGRATAVNADAAGSGKTYNDWRVPNRSELASLVNWRCSSPAIQRSRFPGTPNASVWTSSPATVAGFVWYVDFTDGNVGISGSAGSRVLRLVRAGQ
;
A
#
# COMPACT_ATOMS: atom_id res chain seq x y z
N MET A 1 -24.91 -49.58 14.92
CA MET A 1 -25.32 -48.97 16.21
C MET A 1 -25.30 -47.46 16.02
N THR A 2 -26.41 -46.85 15.56
CA THR A 2 -27.45 -46.14 16.39
C THR A 2 -26.87 -44.91 17.10
N LEU A 3 -27.01 -43.68 16.55
CA LEU A 3 -28.17 -42.76 16.44
C LEU A 3 -28.31 -41.77 17.63
N THR A 4 -28.19 -40.48 17.28
CA THR A 4 -28.90 -39.27 17.77
C THR A 4 -28.64 -38.61 19.14
N ALA A 5 -28.46 -37.28 19.07
CA ALA A 5 -28.53 -36.25 20.13
C ALA A 5 -29.96 -36.08 20.72
N PRO A 6 -30.22 -35.30 21.80
CA PRO A 6 -30.23 -33.81 21.76
C PRO A 6 -29.92 -33.05 23.08
N ARG A 7 -29.87 -31.70 23.00
CA ARG A 7 -29.88 -30.70 24.11
C ARG A 7 -31.24 -30.60 24.83
N PRO A 8 -31.31 -30.04 26.05
CA PRO A 8 -32.02 -28.74 26.22
C PRO A 8 -31.43 -27.79 27.31
N LEU A 9 -32.04 -26.59 27.42
CA LEU A 9 -31.66 -25.37 28.15
C LEU A 9 -32.58 -25.03 29.37
N THR A 10 -32.15 -24.01 30.14
CA THR A 10 -32.87 -23.08 31.08
C THR A 10 -32.87 -23.44 32.58
N ALA A 11 -32.79 -22.58 33.62
CA ALA A 11 -32.66 -21.11 33.94
C ALA A 11 -32.23 -21.01 35.46
N PRO A 12 -32.38 -19.94 36.31
CA PRO A 12 -32.57 -18.45 36.24
C PRO A 12 -31.46 -17.71 37.13
N PRO A 13 -31.56 -16.47 37.72
CA PRO A 13 -32.64 -15.45 37.88
C PRO A 13 -32.28 -13.94 37.71
N ALA A 14 -33.31 -13.08 37.92
CA ALA A 14 -33.35 -11.59 38.00
C ALA A 14 -33.12 -11.07 39.47
N PRO A 15 -33.33 -9.79 39.89
CA PRO A 15 -33.64 -8.53 39.19
C PRO A 15 -32.84 -7.26 39.66
N ALA A 16 -33.24 -6.10 39.12
CA ALA A 16 -32.66 -4.76 39.27
C ALA A 16 -33.09 -3.95 40.52
N GLY A 17 -32.34 -2.88 40.83
CA GLY A 17 -32.68 -1.79 41.77
C GLY A 17 -32.71 -0.41 41.10
N ARG A 18 -33.73 0.39 41.47
CA ARG A 18 -34.11 1.78 41.08
C ARG A 18 -33.04 2.84 41.49
N ALA A 19 -33.03 4.14 41.12
CA ALA A 19 -34.05 5.19 40.87
C ALA A 19 -33.39 6.33 40.02
N ALA A 20 -34.01 7.37 39.44
CA ALA A 20 -35.16 8.24 39.76
C ALA A 20 -35.74 8.80 38.43
N GLY A 21 -37.05 9.07 38.24
CA GLY A 21 -37.88 10.13 38.85
C GLY A 21 -37.95 11.36 37.92
N THR A 22 -38.83 11.42 36.90
CA THR A 22 -40.15 12.12 36.85
C THR A 22 -40.10 13.61 37.22
N ARG A 23 -40.70 14.61 36.56
CA ARG A 23 -41.89 14.80 35.70
C ARG A 23 -41.76 16.22 35.09
N GLY A 24 -42.32 16.51 33.92
CA GLY A 24 -43.60 17.22 33.86
C GLY A 24 -43.83 17.87 32.49
N LEU A 25 -44.95 17.50 31.88
CA LEU A 25 -45.58 17.96 30.62
C LEU A 25 -46.44 19.23 30.89
N PRO A 26 -47.34 19.68 29.98
CA PRO A 26 -47.22 20.29 28.63
C PRO A 26 -48.11 21.59 28.61
N PRO A 27 -48.90 22.04 27.59
CA PRO A 27 -49.02 21.70 26.14
C PRO A 27 -49.33 22.92 25.19
N LEU A 28 -49.72 22.57 23.93
CA LEU A 28 -50.58 23.32 22.96
C LEU A 28 -49.94 24.52 22.22
N ALA A 29 -50.25 24.87 20.97
CA ALA A 29 -51.00 24.29 19.85
C ALA A 29 -50.80 25.21 18.61
N TRP A 30 -50.60 24.62 17.43
CA TRP A 30 -51.27 24.89 16.14
C TRP A 30 -51.58 26.32 15.58
N VAL A 31 -51.48 26.38 14.23
CA VAL A 31 -52.03 27.38 13.25
C VAL A 31 -51.24 28.69 13.13
N GLY A 32 -50.94 29.28 11.96
CA GLY A 32 -51.21 28.98 10.56
C GLY A 32 -50.80 30.18 9.68
N LEU A 33 -50.43 29.85 8.44
CA LEU A 33 -50.65 30.53 7.15
C LEU A 33 -50.82 32.07 7.00
N LEU A 34 -50.27 32.55 5.86
CA LEU A 34 -50.63 33.72 5.04
C LEU A 34 -50.39 35.09 5.70
N GLY A 35 -49.77 36.09 5.08
CA GLY A 35 -49.70 36.44 3.67
C GLY A 35 -50.14 37.90 3.53
N VAL A 36 -49.53 38.59 2.57
CA VAL A 36 -49.99 39.83 1.92
C VAL A 36 -49.47 41.17 2.48
N ALA A 37 -48.94 41.89 1.49
CA ALA A 37 -48.40 43.23 1.45
C ALA A 37 -49.47 44.33 1.50
N ALA A 38 -49.03 45.58 1.75
CA ALA A 38 -49.52 46.85 1.19
C ALA A 38 -49.19 47.98 2.19
N LEU A 39 -48.26 48.90 1.89
CA LEU A 39 -48.39 50.11 1.08
C LEU A 39 -48.46 51.37 1.97
N LEU A 40 -47.47 52.23 1.76
CA LEU A 40 -47.50 53.70 1.69
C LEU A 40 -48.00 54.52 2.90
N GLY A 41 -47.06 55.27 3.45
CA GLY A 41 -47.31 56.55 4.11
C GLY A 41 -46.08 57.43 3.91
N GLY A 42 -46.19 58.42 3.02
CA GLY A 42 -45.10 59.31 2.64
C GLY A 42 -44.99 60.58 3.48
N CYS A 43 -44.00 61.38 3.07
CA CYS A 43 -43.73 62.80 3.32
C CYS A 43 -42.99 63.18 4.62
N GLY A 44 -41.83 63.81 4.41
CA GLY A 44 -41.10 64.59 5.42
C GLY A 44 -39.64 64.79 5.01
N GLY A 45 -39.37 65.80 4.19
CA GLY A 45 -38.02 66.12 3.71
C GLY A 45 -37.16 66.85 4.75
N GLY A 46 -35.85 66.92 4.46
CA GLY A 46 -34.96 67.97 4.99
C GLY A 46 -33.64 67.49 5.56
N GLY A 47 -32.56 67.68 4.78
CA GLY A 47 -31.30 68.25 5.29
C GLY A 47 -30.25 67.34 5.95
N GLY A 48 -29.21 67.02 5.17
CA GLY A 48 -27.80 67.28 5.55
C GLY A 48 -27.17 66.45 6.68
N GLY A 49 -26.29 65.52 6.30
CA GLY A 49 -25.36 64.89 7.22
C GLY A 49 -24.79 63.59 6.67
N GLY A 50 -23.92 63.68 5.66
CA GLY A 50 -23.20 62.52 5.12
C GLY A 50 -22.27 61.93 6.16
N SER A 51 -22.75 60.94 6.91
CA SER A 51 -21.88 59.92 7.52
C SER A 51 -21.52 58.92 6.42
N THR A 52 -20.28 58.96 5.95
CA THR A 52 -19.71 57.83 5.20
C THR A 52 -19.99 56.55 5.99
N PRO A 53 -20.60 55.50 5.40
CA PRO A 53 -20.72 54.24 6.10
C PRO A 53 -19.30 53.75 6.39
N THR A 54 -18.95 53.66 7.66
CA THR A 54 -17.75 52.96 8.08
C THR A 54 -17.84 51.57 7.45
N PRO A 55 -16.85 51.14 6.65
CA PRO A 55 -16.90 49.79 6.07
C PRO A 55 -17.10 48.80 7.21
N PRO A 56 -17.96 47.78 7.06
CA PRO A 56 -18.17 46.80 8.10
C PRO A 56 -16.79 46.27 8.53
N ALA A 57 -16.54 46.30 9.85
CA ALA A 57 -15.30 45.77 10.40
C ALA A 57 -15.08 44.36 9.82
N PRO A 58 -13.87 44.04 9.31
CA PRO A 58 -13.64 42.75 8.68
C PRO A 58 -14.02 41.65 9.65
N THR A 59 -15.00 40.85 9.28
CA THR A 59 -15.43 39.67 10.03
C THR A 59 -14.19 38.82 10.32
N PRO A 60 -13.97 38.36 11.56
CA PRO A 60 -12.81 37.52 11.87
C PRO A 60 -12.82 36.32 10.94
N LYS A 61 -11.83 36.27 10.06
CA LYS A 61 -11.74 35.23 9.06
C LYS A 61 -11.21 33.99 9.79
N GLY A 62 -12.07 32.98 9.94
CA GLY A 62 -11.70 31.71 10.56
C GLY A 62 -10.47 31.07 9.87
N PRO A 63 -9.87 30.02 10.45
CA PRO A 63 -8.72 29.36 9.85
C PRO A 63 -9.06 28.87 8.44
N LEU A 64 -8.12 29.05 7.50
CA LEU A 64 -8.24 28.45 6.17
C LEU A 64 -8.16 26.93 6.30
N THR A 65 -8.94 26.24 5.47
CA THR A 65 -8.80 24.80 5.29
C THR A 65 -8.22 24.52 3.91
N VAL A 66 -7.27 23.60 3.85
CA VAL A 66 -6.77 23.08 2.59
C VAL A 66 -7.46 21.75 2.34
N SER A 67 -8.16 21.66 1.21
CA SER A 67 -8.63 20.38 0.67
C SER A 67 -7.63 19.97 -0.39
N VAL A 68 -6.95 18.86 -0.14
CA VAL A 68 -5.97 18.28 -1.04
C VAL A 68 -6.26 16.80 -1.15
N ASP A 69 -6.23 16.31 -2.37
CA ASP A 69 -6.20 14.88 -2.65
C ASP A 69 -4.73 14.45 -2.75
N ASN A 70 -4.42 13.25 -2.28
CA ASN A 70 -3.12 12.66 -2.57
C ASN A 70 -2.95 12.56 -4.11
N VAL A 71 -1.71 12.44 -4.57
CA VAL A 71 -1.39 12.62 -5.99
C VAL A 71 -0.38 11.57 -6.43
N VAL A 72 -0.56 11.00 -7.61
CA VAL A 72 0.44 10.11 -8.21
C VAL A 72 1.62 10.96 -8.70
N ALA A 73 2.85 10.54 -8.43
CA ALA A 73 4.07 11.21 -8.89
C ALA A 73 4.01 11.55 -10.38
N GLY A 74 4.48 12.73 -10.77
CA GLY A 74 4.38 13.24 -12.15
C GLY A 74 3.00 13.76 -12.56
N SER A 75 1.99 13.70 -11.69
CA SER A 75 0.71 14.39 -11.88
C SER A 75 0.71 15.75 -11.17
N ASN A 76 0.04 16.75 -11.73
CA ASN A 76 -0.08 18.04 -11.06
C ASN A 76 -0.95 17.91 -9.81
N LEU A 77 -0.40 18.26 -8.65
CA LEU A 77 -1.15 18.35 -7.41
C LEU A 77 -2.04 19.60 -7.46
N SER A 78 -3.35 19.40 -7.36
CA SER A 78 -4.32 20.50 -7.30
C SER A 78 -4.71 20.77 -5.86
N VAL A 79 -4.22 21.88 -5.30
CA VAL A 79 -4.45 22.26 -3.92
C VAL A 79 -5.61 23.23 -3.86
N LYS A 80 -6.73 22.82 -3.27
CA LYS A 80 -7.88 23.71 -3.08
C LYS A 80 -7.79 24.38 -1.71
N ILE A 81 -7.54 25.68 -1.72
CA ILE A 81 -7.52 26.50 -0.50
C ILE A 81 -8.91 27.09 -0.32
N ASN A 82 -9.59 26.71 0.76
CA ASN A 82 -10.94 27.18 1.06
C ASN A 82 -10.89 28.32 2.07
N LEU A 83 -11.67 29.36 1.81
CA LEU A 83 -11.96 30.39 2.79
C LEU A 83 -12.79 29.79 3.94
N ALA A 84 -12.74 30.45 5.09
CA ALA A 84 -13.59 30.11 6.22
C ALA A 84 -15.07 30.09 5.81
N ALA A 85 -15.88 29.22 6.44
CA ALA A 85 -17.30 29.09 6.14
C ALA A 85 -18.01 30.45 6.17
N GLY A 86 -18.73 30.78 5.09
CA GLY A 86 -19.45 32.05 4.94
C GLY A 86 -18.62 33.21 4.38
N ALA A 87 -17.31 33.04 4.16
CA ALA A 87 -16.46 34.05 3.53
C ALA A 87 -16.35 33.87 2.00
N THR A 88 -16.30 34.99 1.28
CA THR A 88 -16.06 35.05 -0.17
C THR A 88 -14.94 36.05 -0.49
N GLY A 89 -14.29 35.89 -1.65
CA GLY A 89 -13.28 36.84 -2.12
C GLY A 89 -13.87 38.21 -2.50
N PRO A 90 -13.04 39.19 -2.89
CA PRO A 90 -11.66 39.02 -3.34
C PRO A 90 -10.65 38.98 -2.18
N VAL A 91 -9.73 38.02 -2.20
CA VAL A 91 -8.65 38.01 -1.21
C VAL A 91 -7.41 37.24 -1.66
N ASP A 92 -6.24 37.73 -1.26
CA ASP A 92 -4.96 37.07 -1.47
C ASP A 92 -4.58 36.21 -0.27
N ILE A 93 -4.10 35.00 -0.57
CA ILE A 93 -3.64 34.01 0.39
C ILE A 93 -2.19 33.66 0.08
N SER A 94 -1.34 33.61 1.10
CA SER A 94 0.02 33.09 0.93
C SER A 94 0.06 31.59 1.21
N TYR A 95 0.83 30.84 0.44
CA TYR A 95 1.07 29.42 0.67
C TYR A 95 2.54 29.05 0.42
N SER A 96 3.02 28.06 1.17
CA SER A 96 4.35 27.47 1.01
C SER A 96 4.28 25.96 1.11
N THR A 97 5.12 25.27 0.35
CA THR A 97 5.41 23.86 0.56
C THR A 97 6.57 23.71 1.51
N VAL A 98 6.49 22.76 2.43
CA VAL A 98 7.45 22.54 3.52
C VAL A 98 7.85 21.07 3.51
N ALA A 99 9.16 20.82 3.45
CA ALA A 99 9.70 19.48 3.60
C ALA A 99 9.37 18.95 5.00
N THR A 100 8.87 17.71 5.08
CA THR A 100 8.42 17.11 6.35
C THR A 100 9.57 16.57 7.21
N GLY A 101 10.80 16.57 6.69
CA GLY A 101 12.00 16.11 7.37
C GLY A 101 13.04 15.53 6.40
N THR A 102 13.92 14.68 6.94
CA THR A 102 14.94 13.93 6.17
C THR A 102 14.79 12.41 6.37
N VAL A 103 13.61 11.94 6.78
CA VAL A 103 13.36 10.49 6.96
C VAL A 103 12.81 9.89 5.68
N THR A 104 13.05 8.60 5.47
CA THR A 104 12.49 7.83 4.35
C THR A 104 10.96 7.99 4.33
N GLY A 105 10.42 8.53 3.22
CA GLY A 105 8.99 8.87 3.08
C GLY A 105 8.66 10.36 3.23
N ASP A 106 9.65 11.25 3.33
CA ASP A 106 9.49 12.70 3.18
C ASP A 106 9.81 13.13 1.75
N ALA A 107 8.95 13.94 1.15
CA ALA A 107 9.17 14.51 -0.17
C ALA A 107 10.15 15.69 -0.08
N THR A 108 11.02 15.78 -1.07
CA THR A 108 12.07 16.79 -1.19
C THR A 108 11.66 17.86 -2.18
N GLY A 109 11.55 19.10 -1.68
CA GLY A 109 11.28 20.26 -2.52
C GLY A 109 12.53 20.76 -3.24
N GLY A 110 12.36 21.28 -4.46
CA GLY A 110 13.42 21.97 -5.18
C GLY A 110 12.91 23.00 -6.19
N ASP A 111 13.81 23.69 -6.88
CA ASP A 111 13.42 24.76 -7.81
C ASP A 111 13.02 24.23 -9.20
N ARG A 112 13.34 22.97 -9.51
CA ARG A 112 13.08 22.31 -10.80
C ARG A 112 13.16 20.79 -10.68
N CYS A 113 12.35 20.08 -11.47
CA CYS A 113 12.21 18.62 -11.41
C CYS A 113 13.41 17.79 -11.87
N ASN A 114 14.38 18.41 -12.55
CA ASN A 114 15.57 17.75 -13.06
C ASN A 114 16.80 17.97 -12.15
N SER A 115 16.55 18.27 -10.88
CA SER A 115 17.55 18.24 -9.81
C SER A 115 17.50 16.88 -9.11
N VAL A 116 18.64 16.40 -8.59
CA VAL A 116 18.70 15.09 -7.92
C VAL A 116 17.89 15.11 -6.63
N GLY A 117 16.96 14.14 -6.48
CA GLY A 117 16.10 13.99 -5.30
C GLY A 117 15.15 15.17 -5.11
N VAL A 118 14.49 15.62 -6.18
CA VAL A 118 13.44 16.65 -6.11
C VAL A 118 12.14 16.04 -6.58
N ASP A 119 11.14 16.12 -5.72
CA ASP A 119 9.87 15.39 -5.83
C ASP A 119 8.72 16.33 -6.10
N TYR A 120 8.89 17.60 -5.74
CA TYR A 120 8.00 18.70 -6.10
C TYR A 120 8.75 20.02 -6.27
N ILE A 121 8.17 20.93 -7.06
CA ILE A 121 8.67 22.30 -7.16
C ILE A 121 8.23 23.08 -5.92
N THR A 122 9.20 23.64 -5.20
CA THR A 122 8.96 24.38 -3.95
C THR A 122 8.18 25.65 -4.22
N ALA A 123 7.06 25.82 -3.52
CA ALA A 123 6.36 27.07 -3.39
C ALA A 123 6.85 27.75 -2.11
N THR A 124 7.42 28.95 -2.21
CA THR A 124 7.85 29.73 -1.05
C THR A 124 7.09 31.05 -1.02
N GLY A 125 6.16 31.20 -0.09
CA GLY A 125 5.37 32.41 0.09
C GLY A 125 4.54 32.80 -1.15
N ALA A 126 4.23 31.85 -2.03
CA ALA A 126 3.47 32.10 -3.25
C ALA A 126 2.06 32.62 -2.92
N THR A 127 1.51 33.46 -3.79
CA THR A 127 0.21 34.11 -3.58
C THR A 127 -0.85 33.53 -4.50
N ALA A 128 -2.04 33.31 -3.96
CA ALA A 128 -3.22 32.91 -4.72
C ALA A 128 -4.40 33.83 -4.39
N SER A 129 -5.04 34.35 -5.42
CA SER A 129 -6.19 35.25 -5.27
C SER A 129 -7.49 34.47 -5.42
N VAL A 130 -8.33 34.48 -4.38
CA VAL A 130 -9.71 34.03 -4.47
C VAL A 130 -10.52 35.15 -5.12
N PRO A 131 -11.20 34.92 -6.27
CA PRO A 131 -11.98 35.96 -6.95
C PRO A 131 -13.19 36.45 -6.13
N ALA A 132 -13.71 37.61 -6.50
CA ALA A 132 -14.94 38.14 -5.91
C ALA A 132 -16.10 37.13 -5.98
N GLY A 133 -16.75 36.87 -4.84
CA GLY A 133 -17.87 35.91 -4.77
C GLY A 133 -17.47 34.43 -4.74
N ALA A 134 -16.19 34.08 -4.96
CA ALA A 134 -15.71 32.71 -4.83
C ALA A 134 -15.35 32.39 -3.37
N THR A 135 -15.47 31.12 -2.98
CA THR A 135 -15.17 30.62 -1.62
C THR A 135 -13.84 29.86 -1.54
N SER A 136 -13.16 29.65 -2.67
CA SER A 136 -11.92 28.90 -2.73
C SER A 136 -11.11 29.26 -3.98
N VAL A 137 -9.83 28.89 -3.97
CA VAL A 137 -8.93 28.94 -5.14
C VAL A 137 -8.18 27.62 -5.24
N THR A 138 -7.96 27.15 -6.47
CA THR A 138 -7.11 25.99 -6.74
C THR A 138 -5.74 26.47 -7.19
N VAL A 139 -4.68 25.98 -6.55
CA VAL A 139 -3.30 26.25 -6.94
C VAL A 139 -2.59 24.97 -7.37
N PRO A 140 -1.82 24.99 -8.46
CA PRO A 140 -1.02 23.84 -8.86
C PRO A 140 0.28 23.78 -8.05
N ILE A 141 0.61 22.60 -7.54
CA ILE A 141 1.98 22.23 -7.15
C ILE A 141 2.46 21.20 -8.16
N VAL A 142 3.57 21.51 -8.84
CA VAL A 142 4.16 20.60 -9.81
C VAL A 142 4.88 19.50 -9.04
N THR A 143 4.39 18.26 -9.15
CA THR A 143 5.16 17.09 -8.71
C THR A 143 6.10 16.69 -9.83
N CYS A 144 7.26 16.20 -9.44
CA CYS A 144 8.33 15.85 -10.35
C CYS A 144 8.31 14.35 -10.59
N ALA A 145 8.26 13.96 -11.85
CA ALA A 145 8.62 12.60 -12.21
C ALA A 145 10.14 12.51 -12.13
N ASN A 146 10.66 11.64 -11.27
CA ASN A 146 12.09 11.34 -11.24
C ASN A 146 12.30 9.83 -11.49
N ALA A 147 13.52 9.46 -11.90
CA ALA A 147 13.87 8.07 -12.24
C ALA A 147 14.39 7.27 -11.02
N SER A 148 14.43 7.92 -9.85
CA SER A 148 14.81 7.29 -8.59
C SER A 148 13.55 6.69 -7.98
N PHE A 149 13.67 5.48 -7.46
CA PHE A 149 12.58 4.91 -6.70
C PHE A 149 12.47 5.65 -5.36
N GLU A 150 11.25 6.10 -5.02
CA GLU A 150 10.92 6.71 -3.74
C GLU A 150 9.68 6.02 -3.10
N PRO A 151 9.64 5.76 -1.78
CA PRO A 151 8.42 5.29 -1.13
C PRO A 151 7.30 6.34 -1.26
N ASN A 152 6.08 6.06 -0.81
CA ASN A 152 5.07 7.13 -0.68
C ASN A 152 5.64 8.28 0.15
N GLU A 153 5.70 9.48 -0.43
CA GLU A 153 6.41 10.62 0.14
C GLU A 153 5.45 11.67 0.65
N ARG A 154 5.84 12.36 1.72
CA ARG A 154 4.99 13.32 2.42
C ARG A 154 5.47 14.73 2.17
N LEU A 155 4.54 15.62 1.85
CA LEU A 155 4.76 17.05 1.71
C LEU A 155 3.78 17.79 2.62
N ASP A 156 4.25 18.78 3.36
CA ASP A 156 3.36 19.67 4.14
C ASP A 156 3.10 20.97 3.37
N ILE A 157 1.83 21.36 3.26
CA ILE A 157 1.41 22.64 2.69
C ILE A 157 0.98 23.56 3.81
N THR A 158 1.70 24.68 3.92
CA THR A 158 1.44 25.72 4.91
C THR A 158 0.77 26.90 4.23
N THR A 159 -0.45 27.23 4.65
CA THR A 159 -1.18 28.43 4.18
C THR A 159 -1.17 29.50 5.26
N THR A 160 -0.98 30.75 4.87
CA THR A 160 -1.02 31.90 5.77
C THR A 160 -2.02 32.92 5.27
N TYR A 161 -2.91 33.32 6.17
CA TYR A 161 -3.95 34.29 5.90
C TYR A 161 -4.32 35.10 7.14
N ASP A 162 -4.33 36.42 7.00
CA ASP A 162 -4.66 37.33 8.10
C ASP A 162 -3.84 37.04 9.38
N GLY A 163 -2.53 36.75 9.18
CA GLY A 163 -1.60 36.41 10.26
C GLY A 163 -1.77 35.02 10.89
N ARG A 164 -2.69 34.18 10.38
CA ARG A 164 -2.90 32.80 10.86
C ARG A 164 -2.34 31.80 9.88
N THR A 165 -1.77 30.72 10.41
CA THR A 165 -1.10 29.68 9.63
C THR A 165 -1.73 28.31 9.88
N THR A 166 -2.00 27.56 8.80
CA THR A 166 -2.49 26.18 8.86
C THR A 166 -1.60 25.29 7.99
N THR A 167 -1.15 24.16 8.54
CA THR A 167 -0.37 23.15 7.81
C THR A 167 -1.22 21.90 7.55
N ASN A 168 -1.21 21.42 6.31
CA ASN A 168 -1.91 20.20 5.90
C ASN A 168 -0.93 19.28 5.17
N ARG A 169 -1.00 17.98 5.45
CA ARG A 169 -0.11 16.99 4.87
C ARG A 169 -0.70 16.39 3.60
N VAL A 170 0.17 16.13 2.64
CA VAL A 170 -0.11 15.52 1.34
C VAL A 170 0.80 14.30 1.16
N VAL A 171 0.31 13.27 0.47
CA VAL A 171 1.13 12.13 0.06
C VAL A 171 1.28 12.14 -1.47
N ILE A 172 2.53 12.11 -1.93
CA ILE A 172 2.92 11.81 -3.31
C ILE A 172 3.06 10.29 -3.41
N ILE A 173 2.17 9.67 -4.17
CA ILE A 173 2.10 8.23 -4.38
C ILE A 173 3.01 7.89 -5.55
N ASN A 174 3.99 7.00 -5.33
CA ASN A 174 4.96 6.66 -6.36
C ASN A 174 4.31 5.89 -7.54
N ASN A 175 4.83 6.12 -8.74
CA ASN A 175 4.45 5.47 -10.00
C ASN A 175 5.60 4.74 -10.73
N PHE A 176 6.77 4.61 -10.11
CA PHE A 176 7.96 4.07 -10.79
C PHE A 176 8.02 2.53 -10.79
N ALA A 177 8.62 2.00 -11.86
CA ALA A 177 8.91 0.59 -12.06
C ALA A 177 9.75 -0.02 -10.93
N GLY A 178 9.24 -1.09 -10.32
CA GLY A 178 9.84 -1.74 -9.15
C GLY A 178 8.96 -1.69 -7.89
N GLY A 179 7.88 -0.90 -7.93
CA GLY A 179 6.79 -0.99 -6.96
C GLY A 179 6.20 -2.39 -6.87
N LEU A 180 5.72 -2.76 -5.69
CA LEU A 180 5.00 -4.00 -5.49
C LEU A 180 3.52 -3.75 -5.78
N ASN A 181 2.91 -4.58 -6.61
CA ASN A 181 1.46 -4.68 -6.60
C ASN A 181 0.97 -5.00 -5.19
N ASP A 182 -0.24 -4.56 -4.89
CA ASP A 182 -0.91 -5.00 -3.68
C ASP A 182 -1.11 -6.53 -3.69
N THR A 183 -1.58 -7.09 -2.58
CA THR A 183 -1.76 -8.53 -2.44
C THR A 183 -3.14 -8.99 -2.92
N GLY A 184 -4.09 -8.06 -3.08
CA GLY A 184 -5.50 -8.34 -3.35
C GLY A 184 -6.29 -8.85 -2.13
N VAL A 185 -5.66 -9.02 -0.97
CA VAL A 185 -6.31 -9.46 0.27
C VAL A 185 -7.21 -8.33 0.80
N THR A 186 -8.51 -8.61 0.96
CA THR A 186 -9.49 -7.61 1.46
C THR A 186 -10.20 -8.02 2.75
N GLN A 187 -9.89 -9.22 3.26
CA GLN A 187 -10.49 -9.78 4.45
C GLN A 187 -9.43 -9.98 5.53
N CYS A 188 -9.85 -9.84 6.77
CA CYS A 188 -9.01 -9.97 7.94
C CYS A 188 -9.46 -11.15 8.80
N LEU A 189 -8.53 -11.78 9.52
CA LEU A 189 -8.85 -12.73 10.58
C LEU A 189 -9.26 -11.99 11.84
N ASN A 190 -10.29 -12.48 12.55
CA ASN A 190 -10.55 -12.07 13.94
C ASN A 190 -9.87 -13.04 14.92
N SER A 191 -9.97 -12.77 16.23
CA SER A 191 -9.41 -13.63 17.29
C SER A 191 -9.96 -15.06 17.32
N ALA A 192 -11.11 -15.29 16.71
CA ALA A 192 -11.69 -16.63 16.50
C ALA A 192 -11.19 -17.31 15.22
N ASN A 193 -10.19 -16.74 14.53
CA ASN A 193 -9.63 -17.22 13.25
C ASN A 193 -10.64 -17.26 12.09
N ALA A 194 -11.75 -16.52 12.19
CA ALA A 194 -12.71 -16.37 11.10
C ALA A 194 -12.33 -15.20 10.19
N LEU A 195 -12.58 -15.35 8.89
CA LEU A 195 -12.46 -14.25 7.93
C LEU A 195 -13.65 -13.29 8.09
N VAL A 196 -13.34 -12.02 8.29
CA VAL A 196 -14.29 -10.92 8.47
C VAL A 196 -13.85 -9.71 7.63
N ALA A 197 -14.74 -8.72 7.50
CA ALA A 197 -14.33 -7.43 6.93
C ALA A 197 -13.26 -6.80 7.83
N CYS A 198 -12.21 -6.22 7.25
CA CYS A 198 -11.12 -5.60 8.01
C CYS A 198 -11.58 -4.43 8.90
N SER A 199 -12.69 -3.77 8.59
CA SER A 199 -13.31 -2.77 9.46
C SER A 199 -13.95 -3.32 10.74
N THR A 200 -14.12 -4.65 10.83
CA THR A 200 -14.81 -5.34 11.93
C THR A 200 -13.92 -6.29 12.71
N THR A 201 -12.65 -6.44 12.32
CA THR A 201 -11.73 -7.31 13.04
C THR A 201 -11.31 -6.71 14.39
N ASP A 202 -11.07 -7.57 15.36
CA ASP A 202 -10.47 -7.25 16.66
C ASP A 202 -8.94 -7.41 16.67
N ILE A 203 -8.33 -7.74 15.52
CA ILE A 203 -6.87 -7.84 15.35
C ILE A 203 -6.41 -6.80 14.31
N ALA A 204 -5.73 -5.75 14.76
CA ALA A 204 -5.18 -4.71 13.90
C ALA A 204 -3.89 -5.14 13.16
N GLY A 205 -3.49 -4.36 12.14
CA GLY A 205 -2.20 -4.52 11.45
C GLY A 205 -2.16 -5.58 10.35
N GLN A 206 -3.33 -6.02 9.88
CA GLN A 206 -3.45 -7.00 8.81
C GLN A 206 -3.42 -6.35 7.43
N ASP A 207 -2.95 -7.12 6.46
CA ASP A 207 -2.77 -6.73 5.06
C ASP A 207 -4.01 -6.07 4.46
N GLY A 208 -5.18 -6.71 4.50
CA GLY A 208 -6.39 -6.14 3.87
C GLY A 208 -6.98 -4.88 4.52
N ALA A 209 -6.30 -4.30 5.51
CA ALA A 209 -6.64 -3.01 6.08
C ALA A 209 -5.73 -1.87 5.58
N ALA A 210 -4.69 -2.17 4.80
CA ALA A 210 -3.74 -1.17 4.35
C ALA A 210 -2.93 -1.62 3.12
N GLY A 211 -2.58 -0.68 2.26
CA GLY A 211 -1.99 -0.96 0.95
C GLY A 211 -2.52 0.04 -0.07
N ARG A 212 -2.29 -0.27 -1.35
CA ARG A 212 -2.86 0.49 -2.47
C ARG A 212 -4.39 0.37 -2.49
N ASP A 213 -4.93 -0.73 -1.97
CA ASP A 213 -6.36 -0.97 -1.86
C ASP A 213 -7.09 -0.09 -0.81
N ALA A 214 -6.38 0.41 0.20
CA ALA A 214 -6.94 1.29 1.22
C ALA A 214 -7.06 2.76 0.75
N SER A 215 -6.41 3.12 -0.35
CA SER A 215 -6.42 4.48 -0.90
C SER A 215 -7.33 4.58 -2.14
N ALA A 216 -8.29 5.50 -2.10
CA ALA A 216 -9.26 5.71 -3.19
C ALA A 216 -8.62 6.14 -4.53
N LEU A 217 -7.38 6.63 -4.52
CA LEU A 217 -6.65 7.04 -5.73
C LEU A 217 -5.93 5.90 -6.43
N THR A 218 -5.66 4.83 -5.70
CA THR A 218 -4.88 3.67 -6.15
C THR A 218 -5.73 2.40 -6.23
N ASN A 219 -6.94 2.44 -5.68
CA ASN A 219 -7.93 1.38 -5.71
C ASN A 219 -9.02 1.65 -6.76
N ASP A 220 -8.61 1.78 -8.03
CA ASP A 220 -9.54 1.91 -9.15
C ASP A 220 -9.83 0.54 -9.78
N ALA A 221 -11.05 0.02 -9.57
CA ALA A 221 -11.47 -1.24 -10.19
C ALA A 221 -11.50 -1.19 -11.73
N ALA A 222 -11.45 0.01 -12.34
CA ALA A 222 -11.42 0.18 -13.78
C ALA A 222 -10.07 -0.22 -14.40
N ASP A 223 -8.97 -0.22 -13.65
CA ASP A 223 -7.64 -0.59 -14.13
C ASP A 223 -7.05 -1.83 -13.42
N GLY A 224 -7.57 -2.23 -12.27
CA GLY A 224 -7.17 -3.48 -11.62
C GLY A 224 -7.97 -3.76 -10.36
N ARG A 225 -8.02 -5.02 -9.94
CA ARG A 225 -8.67 -5.38 -8.69
C ARG A 225 -7.85 -4.84 -7.52
N VAL A 226 -8.48 -4.18 -6.55
CA VAL A 226 -7.96 -4.01 -5.18
C VAL A 226 -6.45 -3.70 -5.08
N GLY A 227 -6.04 -2.58 -5.68
CA GLY A 227 -4.63 -2.16 -5.61
C GLY A 227 -3.70 -2.88 -6.61
N PHE A 228 -4.21 -3.62 -7.58
CA PHE A 228 -3.55 -3.89 -8.85
C PHE A 228 -3.85 -2.75 -9.85
N SER A 229 -2.99 -2.53 -10.86
CA SER A 229 -3.25 -1.57 -11.94
C SER A 229 -2.65 -2.04 -13.26
N PHE A 230 -3.53 -2.34 -14.22
CA PHE A 230 -3.22 -2.94 -15.51
C PHE A 230 -3.88 -2.15 -16.65
N ALA A 231 -3.08 -1.81 -17.67
CA ALA A 231 -3.57 -1.14 -18.86
C ALA A 231 -3.29 -1.97 -20.12
N THR A 232 -4.22 -1.97 -21.06
CA THR A 232 -4.00 -2.58 -22.38
C THR A 232 -2.87 -1.85 -23.12
N ALA A 233 -1.87 -2.58 -23.58
CA ALA A 233 -0.70 -2.04 -24.29
C ALA A 233 -0.78 -2.19 -25.83
N GLY A 234 -1.97 -2.51 -26.35
CA GLY A 234 -2.19 -2.85 -27.75
C GLY A 234 -1.83 -4.30 -28.08
N GLY A 235 -2.55 -4.89 -29.05
CA GLY A 235 -2.43 -6.31 -29.35
C GLY A 235 -2.86 -7.20 -28.17
N ALA A 236 -2.20 -8.34 -28.01
CA ALA A 236 -2.41 -9.28 -26.89
C ALA A 236 -1.42 -9.02 -25.75
N CYS A 237 -1.31 -7.76 -25.30
CA CYS A 237 -0.37 -7.34 -24.27
C CYS A 237 -0.97 -6.37 -23.27
N VAL A 238 -0.52 -6.48 -22.04
CA VAL A 238 -0.99 -5.71 -20.88
C VAL A 238 0.23 -5.15 -20.17
N GLN A 239 0.22 -3.86 -19.86
CA GLN A 239 1.23 -3.24 -19.02
C GLN A 239 0.72 -3.22 -17.59
N ASP A 240 1.55 -3.71 -16.67
CA ASP A 240 1.42 -3.47 -15.25
C ASP A 240 1.93 -2.05 -14.97
N GLN A 241 1.02 -1.16 -14.55
CA GLN A 241 1.33 0.25 -14.30
C GLN A 241 2.04 0.47 -12.97
N VAL A 242 2.08 -0.54 -12.09
CA VAL A 242 2.80 -0.47 -10.82
C VAL A 242 4.26 -0.90 -11.02
N THR A 243 4.48 -2.01 -11.74
CA THR A 243 5.84 -2.52 -11.98
C THR A 243 6.50 -1.97 -13.24
N GLY A 244 5.73 -1.40 -14.16
CA GLY A 244 6.18 -0.96 -15.48
C GLY A 244 6.42 -2.12 -16.47
N LEU A 245 6.21 -3.37 -16.06
CA LEU A 245 6.45 -4.56 -16.87
C LEU A 245 5.32 -4.78 -17.87
N TYR A 246 5.67 -5.38 -19.01
CA TYR A 246 4.71 -5.76 -20.03
C TYR A 246 4.52 -7.27 -20.01
N TRP A 247 3.28 -7.70 -20.05
CA TRP A 247 2.86 -9.08 -19.94
C TRP A 247 2.10 -9.49 -21.19
N ASP A 248 2.32 -10.73 -21.65
CA ASP A 248 1.45 -11.29 -22.67
C ASP A 248 0.06 -11.59 -22.10
N SER A 249 -1.00 -11.31 -22.86
CA SER A 249 -2.37 -11.53 -22.41
C SER A 249 -2.88 -12.95 -22.69
N VAL A 250 -2.02 -13.80 -23.28
CA VAL A 250 -2.32 -15.19 -23.63
C VAL A 250 -1.29 -16.08 -22.97
N SER A 251 -1.69 -16.72 -21.88
CA SER A 251 -0.87 -17.73 -21.21
C SER A 251 -0.87 -19.02 -22.03
N ALA A 252 0.16 -19.22 -22.84
CA ALA A 252 0.38 -20.47 -23.58
C ALA A 252 0.72 -21.63 -22.62
N THR A 253 0.59 -22.86 -23.09
CA THR A 253 1.01 -24.05 -22.34
C THR A 253 2.38 -24.51 -22.82
N ALA A 254 3.24 -24.90 -21.87
CA ALA A 254 4.54 -25.50 -22.16
C ALA A 254 4.86 -26.56 -21.11
N ASN A 255 4.93 -27.81 -21.53
CA ASN A 255 5.14 -28.92 -20.61
C ASN A 255 6.59 -29.02 -20.09
N THR A 256 7.55 -28.27 -20.62
CA THR A 256 8.94 -28.22 -20.10
C THR A 256 9.45 -26.79 -20.08
N LEU A 257 10.49 -26.52 -19.29
CA LEU A 257 11.14 -25.21 -19.29
C LEU A 257 11.69 -24.87 -20.69
N ALA A 258 12.30 -25.84 -21.37
CA ALA A 258 12.85 -25.65 -22.70
C ALA A 258 11.75 -25.25 -23.70
N ALA A 259 10.57 -25.88 -23.64
CA ALA A 259 9.43 -25.48 -24.45
C ALA A 259 8.95 -24.05 -24.11
N ALA A 260 8.97 -23.67 -22.83
CA ALA A 260 8.61 -22.32 -22.39
C ALA A 260 9.59 -21.26 -22.95
N GLN A 261 10.89 -21.56 -22.98
CA GLN A 261 11.92 -20.68 -23.59
C GLN A 261 11.74 -20.51 -25.10
N VAL A 262 11.27 -21.56 -25.80
CA VAL A 262 10.93 -21.48 -27.23
C VAL A 262 9.78 -20.48 -27.45
N LEU A 263 8.80 -20.42 -26.56
CA LEU A 263 7.70 -19.44 -26.65
C LEU A 263 8.21 -17.99 -26.56
N ALA A 264 9.16 -17.71 -25.66
CA ALA A 264 9.80 -16.40 -25.55
C ALA A 264 10.55 -16.04 -26.85
N THR A 265 11.33 -16.99 -27.39
CA THR A 265 12.05 -16.80 -28.66
C THR A 265 11.11 -16.51 -29.82
N ALA A 266 9.99 -17.23 -29.90
CA ALA A 266 8.97 -17.00 -30.91
C ALA A 266 8.28 -15.64 -30.77
N ALA A 267 8.00 -15.19 -29.54
CA ALA A 267 7.44 -13.86 -29.27
C ALA A 267 8.38 -12.74 -29.75
N ASN A 268 9.70 -12.90 -29.52
CA ASN A 268 10.72 -11.95 -29.97
C ASN A 268 10.86 -11.92 -31.49
N ALA A 269 10.91 -13.09 -32.14
CA ALA A 269 10.98 -13.18 -33.59
C ALA A 269 9.75 -12.55 -34.29
N ALA A 270 8.58 -12.64 -33.65
CA ALA A 270 7.34 -12.03 -34.13
C ALA A 270 7.22 -10.53 -33.81
N ASN A 271 8.18 -9.94 -33.11
CA ASN A 271 8.11 -8.57 -32.57
C ASN A 271 6.75 -8.31 -31.87
N ARG A 272 6.33 -9.26 -31.03
CA ARG A 272 4.97 -9.29 -30.45
C ARG A 272 4.72 -8.00 -29.68
N CYS A 273 3.62 -7.32 -30.01
CA CYS A 273 3.26 -6.02 -29.45
C CYS A 273 4.36 -4.94 -29.60
N GLY A 274 5.15 -5.02 -30.68
CA GLY A 274 6.24 -4.08 -30.95
C GLY A 274 7.46 -4.28 -30.05
N ARG A 275 7.57 -5.43 -29.37
CA ARG A 275 8.64 -5.76 -28.44
C ARG A 275 9.40 -7.01 -28.87
N SER A 276 10.70 -6.99 -28.61
CA SER A 276 11.64 -8.08 -28.91
C SER A 276 12.50 -8.48 -27.70
N ASP A 277 12.09 -8.06 -26.50
CA ASP A 277 12.72 -8.31 -25.21
C ASP A 277 11.89 -9.25 -24.30
N TRP A 278 11.00 -10.06 -24.90
CA TRP A 278 10.22 -11.08 -24.19
C TRP A 278 11.11 -12.17 -23.60
N ARG A 279 10.80 -12.54 -22.37
CA ARG A 279 11.49 -13.58 -21.59
C ARG A 279 10.53 -14.28 -20.66
N LEU A 280 10.99 -15.39 -20.09
CA LEU A 280 10.34 -15.94 -18.92
C LEU A 280 10.55 -14.99 -17.72
N PRO A 281 9.54 -14.83 -16.85
CA PRO A 281 9.64 -13.95 -15.69
C PRO A 281 10.57 -14.55 -14.63
N THR A 282 11.09 -13.69 -13.77
CA THR A 282 11.65 -14.11 -12.48
C THR A 282 10.50 -14.54 -11.54
N PRO A 283 10.79 -15.24 -10.43
CA PRO A 283 9.75 -15.64 -9.49
C PRO A 283 9.07 -14.42 -8.86
N ALA A 284 9.81 -13.37 -8.54
CA ALA A 284 9.24 -12.12 -7.99
C ALA A 284 8.29 -11.43 -8.97
N GLU A 285 8.62 -11.36 -10.25
CA GLU A 285 7.75 -10.75 -11.28
C GLU A 285 6.48 -11.57 -11.50
N LEU A 286 6.58 -12.90 -11.58
CA LEU A 286 5.38 -13.71 -11.78
C LEU A 286 4.50 -13.74 -10.53
N ALA A 287 5.10 -13.73 -9.34
CA ALA A 287 4.41 -13.66 -8.06
C ALA A 287 3.68 -12.33 -7.84
N SER A 288 4.17 -11.24 -8.44
CA SER A 288 3.53 -9.93 -8.35
C SER A 288 2.20 -9.85 -9.11
N LEU A 289 1.82 -10.89 -9.86
CA LEU A 289 0.51 -11.00 -10.50
C LEU A 289 -0.52 -11.78 -9.67
N VAL A 290 -0.09 -12.36 -8.54
CA VAL A 290 -0.97 -13.20 -7.71
C VAL A 290 -1.90 -12.34 -6.87
N ASP A 291 -3.20 -12.39 -7.17
CA ASP A 291 -4.26 -11.85 -6.31
C ASP A 291 -4.60 -12.90 -5.23
N ALA A 292 -4.03 -12.72 -4.04
CA ALA A 292 -4.18 -13.61 -2.90
C ALA A 292 -5.57 -13.51 -2.23
N GLY A 293 -6.40 -12.52 -2.58
CA GLY A 293 -7.77 -12.39 -2.10
C GLY A 293 -8.81 -13.16 -2.93
N LEU A 294 -8.45 -13.66 -4.11
CA LEU A 294 -9.32 -14.54 -4.90
C LEU A 294 -9.37 -15.95 -4.33
N SER A 295 -10.56 -16.47 -4.03
CA SER A 295 -10.74 -17.79 -3.39
C SER A 295 -11.09 -18.93 -4.36
N SER A 296 -11.33 -18.64 -5.64
CA SER A 296 -11.69 -19.62 -6.66
C SER A 296 -11.12 -19.24 -8.03
N GLY A 297 -10.92 -20.25 -8.89
CA GLY A 297 -10.30 -20.04 -10.20
C GLY A 297 -8.80 -19.74 -10.10
N ALA A 298 -8.27 -19.07 -11.13
CA ALA A 298 -6.90 -18.59 -11.13
C ALA A 298 -6.81 -17.30 -10.30
N ARG A 299 -5.85 -17.26 -9.37
CA ARG A 299 -5.53 -16.14 -8.48
C ARG A 299 -4.71 -15.07 -9.20
N ILE A 300 -5.31 -14.48 -10.22
CA ILE A 300 -4.71 -13.45 -11.09
C ILE A 300 -5.83 -12.58 -11.65
N ASP A 301 -5.57 -11.29 -11.83
CA ASP A 301 -6.55 -10.36 -12.36
C ASP A 301 -6.96 -10.74 -13.81
N PRO A 302 -8.26 -10.90 -14.11
CA PRO A 302 -8.74 -11.20 -15.46
C PRO A 302 -8.32 -10.19 -16.55
N LYS A 303 -7.92 -8.97 -16.18
CA LYS A 303 -7.37 -7.98 -17.11
C LYS A 303 -6.08 -8.43 -17.79
N LEU A 304 -5.34 -9.36 -17.18
CA LEU A 304 -4.17 -10.02 -17.77
C LEU A 304 -4.54 -11.13 -18.77
N GLY A 305 -5.82 -11.24 -19.11
CA GLY A 305 -6.36 -12.24 -20.02
C GLY A 305 -6.61 -13.58 -19.35
N THR A 306 -7.18 -14.51 -20.13
CA THR A 306 -7.55 -15.84 -19.64
C THR A 306 -6.32 -16.60 -19.15
N THR A 307 -6.33 -16.98 -17.87
CA THR A 307 -5.25 -17.73 -17.21
C THR A 307 -5.80 -19.00 -16.61
N ALA A 308 -5.13 -20.13 -16.87
CA ALA A 308 -5.47 -21.39 -16.23
C ALA A 308 -4.97 -21.41 -14.77
N ALA A 309 -5.75 -22.03 -13.87
CA ALA A 309 -5.38 -22.24 -12.48
C ALA A 309 -4.37 -23.40 -12.34
N VAL A 310 -3.20 -23.23 -12.93
CA VAL A 310 -2.08 -24.20 -12.93
C VAL A 310 -0.76 -23.49 -12.63
N SER A 311 0.28 -24.28 -12.38
CA SER A 311 1.65 -23.77 -12.25
C SER A 311 2.16 -23.17 -13.56
N SER A 312 2.81 -22.00 -13.46
CA SER A 312 3.42 -21.29 -14.57
C SER A 312 4.93 -21.20 -14.38
N TRP A 313 5.67 -21.44 -15.46
CA TRP A 313 7.14 -21.40 -15.44
C TRP A 313 7.69 -20.00 -15.17
N THR A 314 8.76 -19.96 -14.39
CA THR A 314 9.70 -18.83 -14.34
C THR A 314 10.98 -19.21 -15.07
N GLY A 315 11.77 -18.22 -15.47
CA GLY A 315 13.09 -18.41 -16.08
C GLY A 315 14.21 -18.70 -15.09
N THR A 316 13.91 -18.81 -13.79
CA THR A 316 14.91 -18.86 -12.73
C THR A 316 15.07 -20.28 -12.22
N ALA A 317 16.30 -20.81 -12.28
CA ALA A 317 16.65 -22.10 -11.71
C ALA A 317 16.58 -22.04 -10.19
N TYR A 318 16.21 -23.15 -9.56
CA TYR A 318 16.23 -23.25 -8.11
C TYR A 318 17.69 -23.35 -7.60
N ALA A 319 18.07 -22.45 -6.69
CA ALA A 319 19.46 -22.39 -6.18
C ALA A 319 19.89 -23.66 -5.44
N GLY A 320 18.96 -24.39 -4.81
CA GLY A 320 19.25 -25.66 -4.13
C GLY A 320 19.38 -26.86 -5.06
N ASP A 321 18.82 -26.80 -6.27
CA ASP A 321 18.91 -27.85 -7.29
C ASP A 321 18.77 -27.21 -8.70
N PRO A 322 19.87 -27.07 -9.46
CA PRO A 322 19.85 -26.42 -10.77
C PRO A 322 19.11 -27.23 -11.84
N THR A 323 18.68 -28.46 -11.56
CA THR A 323 17.82 -29.25 -12.46
C THR A 323 16.34 -28.91 -12.32
N ALA A 324 15.99 -28.11 -11.31
CA ALA A 324 14.65 -27.60 -11.07
C ALA A 324 14.56 -26.10 -11.35
N ASN A 325 13.36 -25.64 -11.67
CA ASN A 325 13.03 -24.24 -11.90
C ASN A 325 11.87 -23.82 -11.02
N TRP A 326 11.88 -22.55 -10.62
CA TRP A 326 10.77 -21.96 -9.90
C TRP A 326 9.53 -21.88 -10.76
N VAL A 327 8.38 -22.10 -10.13
CA VAL A 327 7.05 -21.96 -10.69
C VAL A 327 6.16 -21.17 -9.73
N VAL A 328 5.20 -20.45 -10.29
CA VAL A 328 4.11 -19.81 -9.53
C VAL A 328 2.83 -20.56 -9.86
N ASP A 329 2.15 -21.07 -8.83
CA ASP A 329 0.90 -21.78 -8.99
C ASP A 329 -0.29 -20.84 -8.90
N PHE A 330 -0.99 -20.59 -10.02
CA PHE A 330 -2.14 -19.68 -10.00
C PHE A 330 -3.40 -20.26 -9.36
N GLY A 331 -3.47 -21.57 -9.06
CA GLY A 331 -4.61 -22.13 -8.32
C GLY A 331 -4.54 -21.83 -6.81
N SER A 332 -3.33 -21.91 -6.27
CA SER A 332 -3.05 -21.70 -4.84
C SER A 332 -2.47 -20.33 -4.53
N GLY A 333 -1.80 -19.69 -5.50
CA GLY A 333 -1.00 -18.47 -5.36
C GLY A 333 0.39 -18.71 -4.74
N ALA A 334 0.79 -19.97 -4.59
CA ALA A 334 2.03 -20.38 -3.96
C ALA A 334 3.23 -20.35 -4.93
N LEU A 335 4.42 -20.19 -4.38
CA LEU A 335 5.68 -20.34 -5.10
C LEU A 335 6.33 -21.67 -4.72
N ALA A 336 6.72 -22.44 -5.73
CA ALA A 336 7.37 -23.74 -5.57
C ALA A 336 8.41 -23.94 -6.67
N PHE A 337 9.05 -25.11 -6.70
CA PHE A 337 9.99 -25.49 -7.75
C PHE A 337 9.62 -26.86 -8.32
N GLU A 338 9.91 -27.05 -9.60
CA GLU A 338 9.58 -28.25 -10.38
C GLU A 338 10.75 -28.64 -11.26
N ALA A 339 10.95 -29.93 -11.50
CA ALA A 339 12.00 -30.43 -12.38
C ALA A 339 11.81 -29.85 -13.80
N ALA A 340 12.86 -29.24 -14.36
CA ALA A 340 12.78 -28.51 -15.64
C ALA A 340 12.35 -29.38 -16.83
N THR A 341 12.63 -30.69 -16.74
CA THR A 341 12.27 -31.71 -17.74
C THR A 341 10.85 -32.23 -17.58
N ASN A 342 10.17 -31.93 -16.46
CA ASN A 342 8.81 -32.38 -16.13
C ASN A 342 8.57 -33.86 -16.45
N PRO A 343 9.26 -34.79 -15.77
CA PRO A 343 9.17 -36.22 -16.07
C PRO A 343 7.77 -36.81 -15.83
N LEU A 344 6.93 -36.11 -15.05
CA LEU A 344 5.56 -36.51 -14.75
C LEU A 344 4.52 -36.01 -15.76
N GLY A 345 4.93 -35.23 -16.77
CA GLY A 345 4.04 -34.75 -17.82
C GLY A 345 2.94 -33.82 -17.33
N LYS A 346 3.18 -33.05 -16.26
CA LYS A 346 2.24 -32.04 -15.74
C LYS A 346 2.00 -30.95 -16.79
N THR A 347 0.81 -30.35 -16.77
CA THR A 347 0.53 -29.17 -17.60
C THR A 347 1.02 -27.92 -16.87
N PHE A 348 1.88 -27.15 -17.53
CA PHE A 348 2.30 -25.84 -17.06
C PHE A 348 1.85 -24.75 -18.03
N ALA A 349 1.47 -23.62 -17.43
CA ALA A 349 1.30 -22.35 -18.12
C ALA A 349 2.66 -21.69 -18.38
N THR A 350 2.69 -20.74 -19.31
CA THR A 350 3.82 -19.87 -19.57
C THR A 350 3.28 -18.49 -19.87
N ARG A 351 3.56 -17.57 -18.96
CA ARG A 351 3.29 -16.15 -19.12
C ARG A 351 4.62 -15.44 -19.36
N LEU A 352 4.73 -14.75 -20.48
CA LEU A 352 5.94 -14.02 -20.85
C LEU A 352 5.89 -12.60 -20.31
N VAL A 353 7.07 -12.09 -19.98
CA VAL A 353 7.26 -10.70 -19.54
C VAL A 353 8.29 -10.02 -20.43
N ALA A 354 8.12 -8.72 -20.64
CA ALA A 354 9.08 -7.84 -21.31
C ALA A 354 9.39 -6.63 -20.42
N GLY A 355 10.60 -6.08 -20.57
CA GLY A 355 11.20 -5.11 -19.67
C GLY A 355 12.41 -5.66 -18.90
N THR A 356 13.16 -4.75 -18.30
CA THR A 356 14.40 -5.06 -17.56
C THR A 356 14.11 -5.88 -16.32
N ALA A 357 14.68 -7.08 -16.22
CA ALA A 357 14.63 -7.87 -15.00
C ALA A 357 15.51 -7.21 -13.92
N ALA A 358 15.00 -7.11 -12.69
CA ALA A 358 15.86 -6.86 -11.56
C ALA A 358 16.70 -8.12 -11.28
N ALA A 359 17.95 -8.15 -11.74
CA ALA A 359 18.85 -9.25 -11.49
C ALA A 359 19.23 -9.33 -10.00
N ASP A 360 19.13 -10.52 -9.42
CA ASP A 360 19.57 -10.72 -8.04
C ASP A 360 21.09 -10.72 -7.93
N ALA A 361 21.55 -10.04 -6.89
CA ALA A 361 22.93 -10.02 -6.46
C ALA A 361 23.41 -11.42 -6.05
N ASP A 362 24.73 -11.63 -6.09
CA ASP A 362 25.31 -12.76 -5.35
C ASP A 362 24.99 -12.63 -3.84
N CYS A 363 24.83 -13.78 -3.17
CA CYS A 363 24.31 -13.87 -1.80
C CYS A 363 25.11 -13.07 -0.78
N THR A 364 26.41 -12.93 -1.01
CA THR A 364 27.35 -12.20 -0.15
C THR A 364 27.84 -10.90 -0.79
N SER A 365 27.27 -10.50 -1.92
CA SER A 365 27.70 -9.28 -2.61
C SER A 365 27.49 -8.05 -1.75
N THR A 366 28.51 -7.21 -1.64
CA THR A 366 28.48 -5.90 -0.96
C THR A 366 28.39 -4.74 -1.94
N THR A 367 28.53 -5.00 -3.24
CA THR A 367 28.68 -3.99 -4.29
C THR A 367 27.37 -3.67 -5.01
N THR A 368 26.29 -4.42 -4.75
CA THR A 368 25.00 -4.14 -5.37
C THR A 368 24.26 -3.00 -4.66
N PRO A 369 23.80 -1.96 -5.39
CA PRO A 369 23.23 -0.76 -4.79
C PRO A 369 21.78 -0.93 -4.31
N ARG A 370 21.16 -2.12 -4.39
CA ARG A 370 19.75 -2.31 -4.02
C ARG A 370 19.46 -1.97 -2.55
N TYR A 371 20.36 -2.33 -1.64
CA TYR A 371 20.15 -2.13 -0.21
C TYR A 371 21.14 -1.13 0.38
N THR A 372 20.60 -0.18 1.13
CA THR A 372 21.36 0.77 1.92
C THR A 372 21.29 0.38 3.39
N ASP A 373 22.41 -0.06 3.94
CA ASP A 373 22.56 -0.28 5.38
C ASP A 373 22.86 1.07 6.06
N HIS A 374 22.06 1.43 7.06
CA HIS A 374 22.18 2.70 7.77
C HIS A 374 23.13 2.64 8.97
N GLY A 375 23.72 1.46 9.28
CA GLY A 375 24.65 1.27 10.39
C GLY A 375 24.01 1.38 11.79
N ASN A 376 22.75 1.79 11.86
CA ASN A 376 21.91 1.76 13.06
C ASN A 376 21.07 0.48 13.13
N GLY A 377 21.30 -0.47 12.21
CA GLY A 377 20.64 -1.75 12.01
C GLY A 377 19.23 -1.69 11.38
N THR A 378 18.89 -0.61 10.68
CA THR A 378 17.88 -0.65 9.61
C THR A 378 18.56 -0.79 8.25
N VAL A 379 17.81 -1.34 7.28
CA VAL A 379 18.23 -1.45 5.89
C VAL A 379 17.09 -0.94 5.00
N SER A 380 17.38 0.02 4.12
CA SER A 380 16.43 0.43 3.08
C SER A 380 16.59 -0.44 1.84
N ASP A 381 15.48 -0.91 1.28
CA ASP A 381 15.41 -1.53 -0.05
C ASP A 381 15.05 -0.47 -1.08
N LEU A 382 16.01 -0.03 -1.88
CA LEU A 382 15.83 0.99 -2.90
C LEU A 382 14.98 0.50 -4.09
N ARG A 383 14.65 -0.80 -4.17
CA ARG A 383 13.72 -1.29 -5.19
C ARG A 383 12.25 -1.09 -4.79
N THR A 384 11.95 -1.27 -3.50
CA THR A 384 10.56 -1.31 -2.98
C THR A 384 10.22 -0.12 -2.10
N GLY A 385 11.23 0.63 -1.63
CA GLY A 385 11.06 1.78 -0.73
C GLY A 385 10.85 1.42 0.71
N LEU A 386 10.78 0.13 0.99
CA LEU A 386 10.57 -0.41 2.29
C LEU A 386 11.85 -0.28 3.10
N MET A 387 11.70 0.11 4.36
CA MET A 387 12.77 0.03 5.34
C MET A 387 12.53 -1.15 6.25
N TRP A 388 13.56 -1.96 6.43
CA TRP A 388 13.52 -3.21 7.15
C TRP A 388 14.33 -3.11 8.43
N MET A 389 13.87 -3.78 9.49
CA MET A 389 14.80 -4.18 10.53
C MET A 389 15.84 -5.14 9.94
N GLN A 390 17.12 -4.88 10.18
CA GLN A 390 18.22 -5.66 9.61
C GLN A 390 18.28 -7.09 10.18
N CYS A 391 17.97 -7.25 11.45
CA CYS A 391 17.89 -8.55 12.12
C CYS A 391 16.44 -9.02 12.22
N VAL A 392 16.24 -10.34 12.24
CA VAL A 392 14.96 -10.89 12.70
C VAL A 392 14.77 -10.60 14.18
N ASP A 393 13.52 -10.57 14.63
CA ASP A 393 13.17 -10.29 16.02
C ASP A 393 13.93 -11.20 17.00
N GLY A 394 14.43 -10.63 18.09
CA GLY A 394 15.28 -11.31 19.08
C GLY A 394 16.78 -11.37 18.76
N LEU A 395 17.20 -11.03 17.53
CA LEU A 395 18.61 -10.88 17.16
C LEU A 395 19.04 -9.42 17.07
N SER A 396 20.32 -9.15 17.31
CA SER A 396 20.89 -7.81 17.32
C SER A 396 22.40 -7.79 16.99
N GLY A 397 22.95 -6.57 16.86
CA GLY A 397 24.34 -6.31 16.46
C GLY A 397 24.50 -6.26 14.93
N ALA A 398 25.66 -5.75 14.47
CA ALA A 398 25.94 -5.53 13.04
C ALA A 398 25.90 -6.82 12.20
N THR A 399 26.11 -7.98 12.82
CA THR A 399 26.06 -9.30 12.16
C THR A 399 24.81 -10.10 12.52
N CYS A 400 23.89 -9.53 13.30
CA CYS A 400 22.75 -10.24 13.88
C CYS A 400 23.13 -11.52 14.66
N GLY A 401 24.35 -11.57 15.21
CA GLY A 401 24.87 -12.72 15.96
C GLY A 401 24.61 -12.68 17.46
N THR A 402 24.01 -11.61 17.98
CA THR A 402 23.73 -11.46 19.42
C THR A 402 22.25 -11.72 19.72
N GLY A 403 21.97 -12.55 20.72
CA GLY A 403 20.62 -12.95 21.10
C GLY A 403 20.17 -14.26 20.43
N THR A 404 18.86 -14.50 20.43
CA THR A 404 18.23 -15.67 19.82
C THR A 404 17.02 -15.22 19.01
N ALA A 405 16.88 -15.74 17.78
CA ALA A 405 15.71 -15.46 16.96
C ALA A 405 14.43 -15.84 17.72
N THR A 406 13.57 -14.86 17.96
CA THR A 406 12.31 -15.04 18.66
C THR A 406 11.28 -15.62 17.71
N THR A 407 10.63 -16.70 18.14
CA THR A 407 9.52 -17.30 17.42
C THR A 407 8.19 -16.90 18.06
N HIS A 408 7.22 -16.52 17.24
CA HIS A 408 5.88 -16.12 17.67
C HIS A 408 4.89 -17.26 17.43
N ALA A 409 4.10 -17.60 18.45
CA ALA A 409 3.26 -18.80 18.48
C ALA A 409 1.94 -18.70 17.67
N SER A 410 1.56 -17.50 17.24
CA SER A 410 0.37 -17.26 16.43
C SER A 410 0.51 -16.01 15.57
N PHE A 411 -0.36 -15.91 14.56
CA PHE A 411 -0.51 -14.73 13.72
C PHE A 411 -0.84 -13.48 14.55
N SER A 412 -1.77 -13.57 15.51
CA SER A 412 -2.11 -12.47 16.42
C SER A 412 -0.94 -12.04 17.31
N ALA A 413 -0.12 -12.98 17.77
CA ALA A 413 1.09 -12.66 18.55
C ALA A 413 2.14 -11.93 17.70
N ALA A 414 2.33 -12.35 16.45
CA ALA A 414 3.24 -11.69 15.52
C ALA A 414 2.80 -10.24 15.22
N LEU A 415 1.50 -10.00 14.99
CA LEU A 415 0.96 -8.65 14.80
C LEU A 415 1.09 -7.81 16.08
N GLY A 416 0.78 -8.39 17.24
CA GLY A 416 0.96 -7.73 18.53
C GLY A 416 2.42 -7.37 18.84
N ARG A 417 3.39 -8.13 18.31
CA ARG A 417 4.81 -7.82 18.46
C ARG A 417 5.19 -6.49 17.80
N ALA A 418 4.63 -6.17 16.64
CA ALA A 418 4.88 -4.87 15.99
C ALA A 418 4.42 -3.71 16.88
N THR A 419 3.22 -3.82 17.48
CA THR A 419 2.71 -2.84 18.46
C THR A 419 3.63 -2.70 19.67
N ALA A 420 4.13 -3.81 20.21
CA ALA A 420 5.05 -3.79 21.35
C ALA A 420 6.38 -3.10 20.99
N VAL A 421 6.91 -3.35 19.79
CA VAL A 421 8.12 -2.69 19.29
C VAL A 421 7.92 -1.18 19.14
N ASN A 422 6.75 -0.73 18.64
CA ASN A 422 6.45 0.69 18.48
C ASN A 422 6.23 1.42 19.81
N ALA A 423 5.82 0.70 20.87
CA ALA A 423 5.65 1.24 22.20
C ALA A 423 6.97 1.33 23.01
N ASP A 424 8.00 0.58 22.60
CA ASP A 424 9.31 0.57 23.25
C ASP A 424 10.17 1.76 22.78
N ALA A 425 10.06 2.87 23.51
CA ALA A 425 10.89 4.05 23.29
C ALA A 425 12.39 3.84 23.60
N ALA A 426 12.79 2.70 24.16
CA ALA A 426 14.09 2.52 24.82
C ALA A 426 15.02 1.44 24.25
N GLY A 427 14.61 0.49 23.38
CA GLY A 427 15.59 -0.59 23.11
C GLY A 427 15.41 -1.66 22.05
N SER A 428 14.40 -1.65 21.18
CA SER A 428 14.34 -2.64 20.08
C SER A 428 13.82 -2.11 18.74
N GLY A 429 13.10 -0.98 18.75
CA GLY A 429 12.61 -0.25 17.57
C GLY A 429 13.34 1.08 17.39
N LYS A 430 14.48 1.04 16.70
CA LYS A 430 15.33 2.18 16.27
C LYS A 430 14.49 3.41 15.89
N THR A 431 14.56 4.52 16.62
CA THR A 431 14.07 5.90 16.31
C THR A 431 12.68 6.09 15.69
N TYR A 432 11.90 5.04 15.46
CA TYR A 432 10.69 4.99 14.63
C TYR A 432 9.62 4.16 15.35
N ASN A 433 8.35 4.55 15.17
CA ASN A 433 7.20 4.01 15.91
C ASN A 433 6.06 3.53 14.99
N ASP A 434 6.38 3.27 13.72
CA ASP A 434 5.47 2.85 12.65
C ASP A 434 5.88 1.50 12.03
N TRP A 435 6.57 0.65 12.80
CA TRP A 435 6.90 -0.71 12.39
C TRP A 435 5.65 -1.57 12.28
N ARG A 436 5.60 -2.42 11.25
CA ARG A 436 4.52 -3.36 11.01
C ARG A 436 5.06 -4.71 10.54
N VAL A 437 4.21 -5.72 10.61
CA VAL A 437 4.47 -7.02 9.97
C VAL A 437 4.28 -6.83 8.45
N PRO A 438 5.24 -7.26 7.62
CA PRO A 438 5.15 -7.14 6.16
C PRO A 438 4.04 -8.03 5.61
N ASN A 439 3.40 -7.63 4.53
CA ASN A 439 2.51 -8.50 3.79
C ASN A 439 3.28 -9.55 2.96
N ARG A 440 2.57 -10.47 2.30
CA ARG A 440 3.20 -11.56 1.53
C ARG A 440 4.11 -11.05 0.41
N SER A 441 3.72 -9.99 -0.30
CA SER A 441 4.46 -9.47 -1.46
C SER A 441 5.70 -8.73 -1.00
N GLU A 442 5.58 -7.93 0.06
CA GLU A 442 6.69 -7.20 0.68
C GLU A 442 7.76 -8.15 1.20
N LEU A 443 7.38 -9.17 1.97
CA LEU A 443 8.35 -10.10 2.53
C LEU A 443 8.99 -10.98 1.45
N ALA A 444 8.21 -11.44 0.47
CA ALA A 444 8.72 -12.20 -0.67
C ALA A 444 9.70 -11.36 -1.52
N SER A 445 9.59 -10.03 -1.51
CA SER A 445 10.52 -9.16 -2.22
C SER A 445 11.97 -9.25 -1.69
N LEU A 446 12.17 -9.69 -0.45
CA LEU A 446 13.50 -9.92 0.13
C LEU A 446 14.15 -11.25 -0.30
N VAL A 447 13.38 -12.17 -0.88
CA VAL A 447 13.93 -13.44 -1.36
C VAL A 447 14.96 -13.14 -2.46
N ASN A 448 16.16 -13.69 -2.29
CA ASN A 448 17.18 -13.71 -3.32
C ASN A 448 17.20 -15.10 -3.95
N TRP A 449 16.75 -15.19 -5.20
CA TRP A 449 16.51 -16.46 -5.89
C TRP A 449 17.79 -17.18 -6.31
N ARG A 450 18.96 -16.54 -6.16
CA ARG A 450 20.29 -17.15 -6.34
C ARG A 450 20.80 -17.82 -5.07
N CYS A 451 20.07 -17.69 -3.97
CA CYS A 451 20.47 -18.16 -2.66
C CYS A 451 19.52 -19.24 -2.17
N SER A 452 20.06 -20.17 -1.38
CA SER A 452 19.31 -21.09 -0.57
C SER A 452 20.02 -21.22 0.78
N SER A 453 19.24 -21.47 1.82
CA SER A 453 19.71 -21.73 3.18
C SER A 453 20.70 -20.71 3.76
N PRO A 454 20.32 -19.41 3.92
CA PRO A 454 19.03 -18.83 3.60
C PRO A 454 18.97 -18.14 2.21
N ALA A 455 17.78 -18.10 1.63
CA ALA A 455 17.42 -17.49 0.36
C ALA A 455 17.27 -15.95 0.46
N ILE A 456 18.30 -15.26 0.96
CA ILE A 456 18.33 -13.81 1.15
C ILE A 456 19.75 -13.26 0.90
N GLN A 457 19.89 -11.96 0.63
CA GLN A 457 21.20 -11.31 0.56
C GLN A 457 21.83 -11.18 1.96
N ARG A 458 22.68 -12.15 2.31
CA ARG A 458 23.30 -12.34 3.63
C ARG A 458 24.24 -11.21 4.04
N SER A 459 24.80 -10.47 3.09
CA SER A 459 25.60 -9.27 3.37
C SER A 459 24.77 -8.10 3.90
N ARG A 460 23.45 -8.11 3.68
CA ARG A 460 22.53 -7.05 4.10
C ARG A 460 21.62 -7.49 5.24
N PHE A 461 21.24 -8.77 5.26
CA PHE A 461 20.43 -9.39 6.30
C PHE A 461 21.19 -10.56 6.96
N PRO A 462 22.30 -10.28 7.64
CA PRO A 462 23.13 -11.32 8.26
C PRO A 462 22.35 -12.05 9.36
N GLY A 463 22.78 -13.27 9.71
CA GLY A 463 22.17 -14.06 10.79
C GLY A 463 20.71 -14.49 10.56
N THR A 464 20.14 -14.28 9.36
CA THR A 464 18.79 -14.75 9.03
C THR A 464 18.72 -16.28 9.14
N PRO A 465 17.81 -16.85 9.95
CA PRO A 465 17.68 -18.30 10.10
C PRO A 465 17.00 -18.95 8.89
N ASN A 466 17.26 -20.23 8.68
CA ASN A 466 16.53 -21.08 7.73
C ASN A 466 15.15 -21.45 8.32
N ALA A 467 14.20 -20.53 8.20
CA ALA A 467 12.88 -20.67 8.82
C ALA A 467 11.80 -19.92 8.05
N SER A 468 10.55 -20.35 8.26
CA SER A 468 9.38 -19.60 7.85
C SER A 468 9.19 -18.34 8.70
N VAL A 469 8.73 -17.27 8.05
CA VAL A 469 8.53 -15.94 8.64
C VAL A 469 7.07 -15.53 8.48
N TRP A 470 6.51 -14.93 9.53
CA TRP A 470 5.14 -14.41 9.50
C TRP A 470 5.00 -13.25 8.50
N THR A 471 3.88 -13.25 7.77
CA THR A 471 3.38 -12.07 7.04
C THR A 471 2.12 -11.55 7.73
N SER A 472 1.64 -10.38 7.33
CA SER A 472 0.38 -9.79 7.78
C SER A 472 -0.83 -10.22 6.93
N SER A 473 -0.65 -11.12 5.96
CA SER A 473 -1.66 -11.50 4.98
C SER A 473 -2.44 -12.76 5.38
N PRO A 474 -3.73 -12.65 5.73
CA PRO A 474 -4.64 -13.80 5.77
C PRO A 474 -4.74 -14.53 4.44
N ALA A 475 -4.92 -15.84 4.49
CA ALA A 475 -5.35 -16.60 3.32
C ALA A 475 -6.88 -16.54 3.19
N THR A 476 -7.40 -16.84 2.00
CA THR A 476 -8.85 -16.99 1.78
C THR A 476 -9.46 -18.20 2.47
N VAL A 477 -8.65 -19.03 3.11
CA VAL A 477 -9.07 -20.18 3.93
C VAL A 477 -9.04 -19.75 5.39
N ALA A 478 -10.18 -19.81 6.07
CA ALA A 478 -10.29 -19.41 7.47
C ALA A 478 -9.26 -20.13 8.35
N GLY A 479 -8.58 -19.37 9.21
CA GLY A 479 -7.53 -19.86 10.08
C GLY A 479 -6.19 -20.16 9.41
N PHE A 480 -6.02 -19.84 8.12
CA PHE A 480 -4.74 -19.91 7.43
C PHE A 480 -4.22 -18.51 7.10
N VAL A 481 -2.89 -18.38 7.06
CA VAL A 481 -2.18 -17.15 6.69
C VAL A 481 -1.04 -17.48 5.75
N TRP A 482 -0.62 -16.49 4.98
CA TRP A 482 0.57 -16.60 4.14
C TRP A 482 1.84 -16.55 4.99
N TYR A 483 2.89 -17.20 4.49
CA TYR A 483 4.24 -17.11 5.03
C TYR A 483 5.26 -17.07 3.89
N VAL A 484 6.47 -16.65 4.21
CA VAL A 484 7.65 -16.77 3.34
C VAL A 484 8.69 -17.60 4.08
N ASP A 485 9.24 -18.62 3.44
CA ASP A 485 10.31 -19.46 3.99
C ASP A 485 11.66 -19.06 3.42
N PHE A 486 12.57 -18.58 4.27
CA PHE A 486 13.91 -18.23 3.81
C PHE A 486 14.85 -19.44 3.73
N THR A 487 14.43 -20.67 4.02
CA THR A 487 15.26 -21.86 3.73
C THR A 487 15.50 -21.99 2.24
N ASP A 488 14.49 -21.73 1.42
CA ASP A 488 14.54 -21.88 -0.03
C ASP A 488 13.89 -20.72 -0.81
N GLY A 489 13.10 -19.85 -0.17
CA GLY A 489 12.36 -18.77 -0.82
C GLY A 489 10.89 -19.11 -1.11
N ASN A 490 10.39 -20.25 -0.64
CA ASN A 490 9.00 -20.67 -0.81
C ASN A 490 8.01 -19.64 -0.24
N VAL A 491 6.90 -19.42 -0.94
CA VAL A 491 5.77 -18.62 -0.46
C VAL A 491 4.53 -19.50 -0.47
N GLY A 492 3.88 -19.65 0.68
CA GLY A 492 2.76 -20.57 0.84
C GLY A 492 1.81 -20.16 1.95
N ILE A 493 0.84 -21.02 2.24
CA ILE A 493 -0.12 -20.82 3.33
C ILE A 493 0.04 -21.89 4.40
N SER A 494 -0.24 -21.53 5.65
CA SER A 494 -0.20 -22.44 6.78
C SER A 494 -1.17 -21.99 7.87
N GLY A 495 -1.40 -22.84 8.88
CA GLY A 495 -2.22 -22.46 10.02
C GLY A 495 -1.75 -21.18 10.70
N SER A 496 -2.71 -20.36 11.13
CA SER A 496 -2.53 -19.14 11.93
C SER A 496 -1.97 -19.39 13.33
N ALA A 497 -1.89 -20.65 13.75
CA ALA A 497 -1.10 -21.12 14.88
C ALA A 497 0.18 -21.81 14.38
N GLY A 498 1.28 -21.61 15.08
CA GLY A 498 2.58 -22.20 14.72
C GLY A 498 3.72 -21.32 15.19
N SER A 499 4.94 -21.85 15.20
CA SER A 499 6.12 -21.10 15.64
C SER A 499 6.88 -20.60 14.41
N ARG A 500 6.87 -19.29 14.15
CA ARG A 500 7.64 -18.65 13.05
C ARG A 500 8.38 -17.43 13.54
N VAL A 501 9.49 -17.10 12.88
CA VAL A 501 10.24 -15.88 13.17
C VAL A 501 9.53 -14.66 12.56
N LEU A 502 10.00 -13.47 12.92
CA LEU A 502 9.42 -12.21 12.45
C LEU A 502 10.52 -11.26 11.99
N ARG A 503 10.27 -10.54 10.90
CA ARG A 503 11.06 -9.40 10.45
C ARG A 503 10.09 -8.24 10.20
N LEU A 504 10.33 -7.10 10.84
CA LEU A 504 9.47 -5.94 10.73
C LEU A 504 9.90 -5.03 9.59
N VAL A 505 8.91 -4.37 9.01
CA VAL A 505 9.05 -3.40 7.92
C VAL A 505 8.36 -2.10 8.29
N ARG A 506 8.73 -1.00 7.63
CA ARG A 506 8.03 0.29 7.68
C ARG A 506 8.09 0.99 6.32
N ALA A 507 7.29 2.05 6.19
CA ALA A 507 7.02 2.80 4.94
C ALA A 507 6.31 1.95 3.86
N GLY A 508 5.91 2.59 2.75
CA GLY A 508 5.55 1.92 1.49
C GLY A 508 4.27 1.08 1.45
N GLN A 509 3.15 1.55 2.01
CA GLN A 509 1.83 1.03 1.64
C GLN A 509 1.16 1.97 0.65
#